data_AF-A0AA95JEI2-F1
#
_entry.id   AF-A0AA95JEI2-F1
#
_cell.length_a   1.000
_cell.length_b   1.000
_cell.length_c   1.000
_cell.angle_alpha   90.00
_cell.angle_beta   90.00
_cell.angle_gamma   90.00
#
_symmetry.space_group_name_H-M   'P 1'
#
loop_
_entity.id
_entity.type
_entity.pdbx_description
1 polymer ?
#
loop_
_entity_poly.entity_id
_entity_poly.type
_entity_poly.pdbx_seq_one_letter_code
_entity_poly.pdbx_strand_id
1 'polypeptide(L)' 'MFILIEIDRDWTVGIDWKKNVKGFRLGFIAVHLFIIKHKDFMGAVSENYHQEKLRRMNQ' A
#
# COMPACT_ATOMS: atom_id res chain seq x y z
N MET A 1 4.53 -11.74 -6.95
CA MET A 1 5.36 -11.25 -5.84
C MET A 1 6.08 -10.01 -6.31
N PHE A 2 6.07 -8.94 -5.53
CA PHE A 2 6.80 -7.71 -5.83
C PHE A 2 7.16 -6.98 -4.52
N ILE A 3 8.11 -6.07 -4.59
CA ILE A 3 8.52 -5.22 -3.48
C ILE A 3 7.96 -3.82 -3.74
N LEU A 4 7.38 -3.21 -2.71
CA LEU A 4 6.91 -1.84 -2.71
C LEU A 4 7.73 -1.06 -1.70
N ILE A 5 8.33 0.05 -2.14
CA ILE A 5 9.11 0.95 -1.31
C ILE A 5 8.34 2.25 -1.20
N GLU A 6 7.99 2.64 0.03
CA GLU A 6 7.35 3.92 0.33
C GLU A 6 8.37 4.87 0.94
N ILE A 7 8.33 6.13 0.51
CA ILE A 7 9.06 7.22 1.14
C ILE A 7 8.02 8.13 1.78
N ASP A 8 7.99 8.14 3.10
CA ASP A 8 7.08 8.97 3.89
C ASP A 8 7.76 10.29 4.25
N ARG A 9 6.95 11.34 4.36
CA ARG A 9 7.41 12.66 4.84
C ARG A 9 7.54 12.70 6.36
N ASP A 10 6.72 11.90 7.03
CA ASP A 10 6.65 11.80 8.48
C ASP A 10 7.44 10.58 8.96
N TRP A 11 8.19 10.76 10.04
CA TRP A 11 8.97 9.68 10.62
C TRP A 11 8.05 8.70 11.33
N THR A 12 8.03 7.44 10.89
CA THR A 12 7.22 6.39 11.51
C THR A 12 7.96 5.06 11.57
N VAL A 13 7.64 4.22 12.56
CA VAL A 13 8.27 2.90 12.74
C VAL A 13 7.19 1.86 12.95
N GLY A 14 7.31 0.72 12.28
CA GLY A 14 6.30 -0.31 12.35
C GLY A 14 6.71 -1.59 11.63
N ILE A 15 5.99 -2.67 11.93
CA ILE A 15 6.11 -3.94 11.25
C ILE A 15 4.75 -4.25 10.64
N ASP A 16 4.73 -4.49 9.34
CA ASP A 16 3.55 -4.91 8.62
C ASP A 16 3.57 -6.42 8.47
N TRP A 17 2.62 -7.11 9.12
CA TRP A 17 2.54 -8.57 9.09
C TRP A 17 1.11 -9.01 8.77
N LYS A 18 0.74 -8.92 7.49
CA LYS A 18 -0.53 -9.43 6.97
C LYS A 18 -0.31 -10.68 6.13
N LYS A 19 -1.38 -11.46 5.92
CA LYS A 19 -1.33 -12.77 5.23
C LYS A 19 -0.60 -12.74 3.88
N ASN A 20 -0.74 -11.64 3.14
CA ASN A 20 -0.20 -11.46 1.78
C ASN A 20 0.84 -10.34 1.66
N VAL A 21 1.18 -9.68 2.77
CA VAL A 21 2.07 -8.52 2.82
C VAL A 21 2.93 -8.62 4.07
N LYS A 22 4.24 -8.62 3.87
CA LYS A 22 5.20 -8.52 4.97
C LYS A 22 6.08 -7.32 4.75
N GLY A 23 6.21 -6.45 5.72
CA GLY A 23 6.99 -5.25 5.57
C GLY A 23 7.51 -4.72 6.89
N PHE A 24 8.43 -3.77 6.79
CA PHE A 24 8.89 -3.01 7.93
C PHE A 24 9.01 -1.55 7.51
N ARG A 25 8.78 -0.66 8.47
CA ARG A 25 8.91 0.77 8.32
C ARG A 25 9.97 1.27 9.29
N LEU A 26 10.96 1.98 8.77
CA LEU A 26 12.11 2.51 9.51
C LEU A 26 12.27 4.00 9.21
N GLY A 27 11.53 4.81 9.95
CA GLY A 27 11.55 6.26 9.83
C GLY A 27 10.83 6.74 8.59
N PHE A 28 11.59 7.23 7.61
CA PHE A 28 11.06 7.81 6.37
C PHE A 28 10.93 6.80 5.23
N ILE A 29 11.36 5.55 5.43
CA ILE A 29 11.35 4.52 4.40
C ILE A 29 10.58 3.30 4.91
N ALA A 30 9.63 2.82 4.12
CA ALA A 30 8.95 1.55 4.33
C ALA A 30 9.25 0.57 3.19
N VAL A 31 9.48 -0.69 3.52
CA VAL A 31 9.73 -1.76 2.54
C VAL A 31 8.72 -2.87 2.76
N HIS A 32 7.87 -3.11 1.77
CA HIS A 32 6.79 -4.09 1.82
C HIS A 32 6.97 -5.15 0.73
N LEU A 33 7.01 -6.41 1.12
CA LEU A 33 6.99 -7.58 0.26
C LEU A 33 5.55 -8.07 0.09
N PHE A 34 5.04 -7.96 -1.14
CA PHE A 34 3.71 -8.43 -1.51
C PHE A 34 3.81 -9.80 -2.18
N ILE A 35 3.12 -10.81 -1.62
CA ILE A 35 3.09 -12.19 -2.12
C ILE A 35 1.99 -12.39 -3.19
N ILE A 36 1.33 -11.32 -3.61
CA ILE A 36 0.30 -11.33 -4.66
C ILE A 36 0.88 -10.97 -6.03
N LYS A 37 0.09 -11.16 -7.10
CA LYS A 37 0.47 -10.67 -8.44
C LYS A 37 0.28 -9.17 -8.50
N HIS A 38 1.23 -8.48 -9.13
CA HIS A 38 1.18 -7.02 -9.29
C HIS A 38 -0.11 -6.55 -9.99
N LYS A 39 -0.59 -7.31 -10.99
CA LYS A 39 -1.86 -7.02 -11.68
C LYS A 39 -3.05 -6.98 -10.72
N ASP A 40 -3.12 -7.94 -9.80
CA ASP A 40 -4.23 -8.03 -8.84
C ASP A 40 -4.15 -6.90 -7.81
N PHE A 41 -2.94 -6.54 -7.38
CA PHE A 41 -2.70 -5.39 -6.51
C PHE A 41 -3.14 -4.07 -7.19
N MET A 42 -2.66 -3.80 -8.40
CA MET A 42 -3.00 -2.58 -9.14
C MET A 42 -4.49 -2.48 -9.46
N GLY A 43 -5.15 -3.61 -9.74
CA GLY A 43 -6.60 -3.67 -9.91
C GLY A 43 -7.33 -3.20 -8.65
N ALA A 44 -6.98 -3.76 -7.49
CA ALA A 44 -7.58 -3.40 -6.21
C ALA A 44 -7.30 -1.93 -5.83
N VAL A 45 -6.09 -1.43 -6.09
CA VAL A 45 -5.75 -0.01 -5.86
C VAL A 45 -6.60 0.90 -6.77
N SER A 46 -6.68 0.58 -8.06
CA SER A 46 -7.46 1.36 -9.03
C SER A 46 -8.95 1.42 -8.68
N GLU A 47 -9.53 0.30 -8.23
CA GLU A 47 -10.93 0.24 -7.85
C GLU A 47 -11.22 1.08 -6.60
N ASN A 48 -10.37 0.98 -5.57
CA ASN A 48 -10.47 1.82 -4.37
C ASN A 48 -10.35 3.32 -4.72
N TYR A 49 -9.43 3.68 -5.62
CA TYR A 49 -9.31 5.06 -6.11
C TYR A 49 -10.58 5.55 -6.82
N HIS A 50 -11.21 4.69 -7.62
CA HIS A 50 -12.45 5.03 -8.32
C HIS A 50 -13.62 5.25 -7.35
N GLN A 51 -13.78 4.36 -6.36
CA GLN A 51 -14.79 4.48 -5.31
C GLN A 51 -14.59 5.74 -4.46
N GLU A 52 -13.35 6.04 -4.06
CA GLU A 52 -13.00 7.25 -3.30
C GLU A 52 -13.35 8.53 -4.10
N LYS A 53 -13.10 8.52 -5.43
CA LYS A 53 -13.44 9.64 -6.32
C LYS A 53 -14.95 9.85 -6.41
N LEU A 54 -15.73 8.78 -6.61
CA LEU A 54 -17.20 8.85 -6.65
C LEU A 54 -17.77 9.37 -5.32
N ARG A 55 -17.22 8.90 -4.19
CA ARG A 55 -17.61 9.36 -2.86
C ARG A 55 -17.42 10.87 -2.68
N ARG A 56 -16.29 11.42 -3.13
CA ARG A 56 -16.01 12.86 -3.07
C ARG A 56 -16.88 13.71 -4.01
N MET A 57 -17.39 13.13 -5.10
CA MET A 57 -18.29 13.83 -6.02
C MET A 57 -19.74 13.91 -5.49
N ASN A 58 -20.12 13.01 -4.59
CA ASN A 58 -21.44 12.96 -3.97
C ASN A 58 -21.49 13.67 -2.60
N GLN A 59 -20.41 14.34 -2.18
CA GLN A 59 -20.32 15.20 -1.00
C GLN A 59 -20.31 16.67 -1.42
#